data_AF-A0A7X7E8J8-F1
#
_entry.id   AF-A0A7X7E8J8-F1
#
_cell.length_a   1.000
_cell.length_b   1.000
_cell.length_c   1.000
_cell.angle_alpha   90.00
_cell.angle_beta   90.00
_cell.angle_gamma   90.00
#
_symmetry.space_group_name_H-M   'P 1'
#
loop_
_entity.id
_entity.type
_entity.pdbx_description
1 polymer ?
#
loop_
_entity_poly.entity_id
_entity_poly.type
_entity_poly.pdbx_seq_one_letter_code
_entity_poly.pdbx_strand_id
1 'polypeptide(L)'
;IPSIKTLYGSDVLFNQAHPFTCEVTAEERQEWIAAIDMIDTMDLEVIIPGHAKPGMQFDKSSLVFTRSYLVATEEELARQDTIGGFYYALAERFPDATLLHLSNEMNANVFKGDRDWHWR
;
A
#
# COMPACT_ATOMS: atom_id res chain seq x y z
N ILE A 1 -9.31 14.61 -12.48
CA ILE A 1 -9.73 15.41 -13.66
C ILE A 1 -11.20 15.13 -13.94
N PRO A 2 -12.11 15.99 -13.46
CA PRO A 2 -13.56 15.72 -13.52
C PRO A 2 -14.13 15.55 -14.93
N SER A 3 -13.69 16.34 -15.90
CA SER A 3 -14.21 16.33 -17.28
C SER A 3 -14.02 15.00 -18.02
N ILE A 4 -13.11 14.15 -17.53
CA ILE A 4 -12.81 12.82 -18.08
C ILE A 4 -12.87 11.74 -16.99
N LYS A 5 -13.49 12.05 -15.83
CA LYS A 5 -13.66 11.14 -14.68
C LYS A 5 -12.41 10.33 -14.31
N THR A 6 -11.26 10.97 -14.38
CA THR A 6 -9.95 10.31 -14.17
C THR A 6 -9.36 10.75 -12.84
N LEU A 7 -8.87 9.82 -12.03
CA LEU A 7 -8.08 10.10 -10.83
C LEU A 7 -6.64 9.62 -11.02
N TYR A 8 -5.68 10.50 -10.73
CA TYR A 8 -4.28 10.13 -10.56
C TYR A 8 -4.01 10.02 -9.06
N GLY A 9 -3.70 8.81 -8.59
CA GLY A 9 -3.60 8.48 -7.18
C GLY A 9 -2.23 8.73 -6.56
N SER A 10 -1.15 8.87 -7.35
CA SER A 10 0.22 8.94 -6.84
C SER A 10 0.48 7.86 -5.77
N ASP A 11 1.10 8.20 -4.64
CA ASP A 11 1.38 7.28 -3.53
C ASP A 11 0.17 7.07 -2.60
N VAL A 12 -1.01 7.52 -2.98
CA VAL A 12 -2.26 7.07 -2.33
C VAL A 12 -2.68 5.72 -2.90
N LEU A 13 -2.31 5.38 -4.15
CA LEU A 13 -2.77 4.16 -4.81
C LEU A 13 -1.63 3.36 -5.43
N PHE A 14 -1.60 2.08 -5.08
CA PHE A 14 -0.68 1.07 -5.58
C PHE A 14 -1.48 -0.06 -6.24
N ASN A 15 -0.87 -0.79 -7.17
CA ASN A 15 -1.51 -1.96 -7.77
C ASN A 15 -0.49 -3.10 -8.00
N GLN A 16 -0.53 -4.12 -7.14
CA GLN A 16 0.48 -5.19 -7.15
C GLN A 16 1.91 -4.61 -7.00
N ALA A 17 2.08 -3.67 -6.09
CA ALA A 17 3.37 -3.11 -5.69
C ALA A 17 3.33 -2.83 -4.20
N HIS A 18 4.32 -3.30 -3.43
CA HIS A 18 4.38 -3.06 -1.99
C HIS A 18 4.58 -1.55 -1.71
N PRO A 19 3.69 -0.86 -0.99
CA PRO A 19 3.89 0.53 -0.57
C PRO A 19 4.83 0.67 0.63
N PHE A 20 5.45 1.84 0.81
CA PHE A 20 6.18 2.21 2.03
C PHE A 20 5.22 2.58 3.18
N THR A 21 4.60 1.59 3.80
CA THR A 21 3.72 1.81 4.96
C THR A 21 4.45 2.27 6.22
N CYS A 22 5.77 2.07 6.32
CA CYS A 22 6.57 2.52 7.46
C CYS A 22 6.85 4.02 7.50
N GLU A 23 6.52 4.75 6.44
CA GLU A 23 6.64 6.20 6.44
C GLU A 23 5.50 6.82 7.28
N VAL A 24 4.31 6.27 7.20
CA VAL A 24 3.14 6.80 7.93
C VAL A 24 2.93 6.14 9.29
N THR A 25 2.36 6.89 10.22
CA THR A 25 1.91 6.40 11.53
C THR A 25 0.70 5.46 11.39
N ALA A 26 0.33 4.77 12.48
CA ALA A 26 -0.88 3.93 12.48
C ALA A 26 -2.15 4.75 12.22
N GLU A 27 -2.24 5.96 12.77
CA GLU A 27 -3.36 6.88 12.53
C GLU A 27 -3.43 7.29 11.06
N GLU A 28 -2.30 7.70 10.48
CA GLU A 28 -2.22 8.08 9.06
C GLU A 28 -2.52 6.90 8.12
N ARG A 29 -2.23 5.65 8.51
CA ARG A 29 -2.66 4.47 7.73
C ARG A 29 -4.18 4.28 7.78
N GLN A 30 -4.85 4.60 8.90
CA GLN A 30 -6.31 4.61 8.95
C GLN A 30 -6.91 5.74 8.12
N GLU A 31 -6.31 6.93 8.16
CA GLU A 31 -6.70 8.05 7.29
C GLU A 31 -6.52 7.70 5.81
N TRP A 32 -5.46 6.97 5.47
CA TRP A 32 -5.22 6.47 4.12
C TRP A 32 -6.31 5.49 3.67
N ILE A 33 -6.70 4.53 4.52
CA ILE A 33 -7.85 3.65 4.25
C ILE A 33 -9.13 4.46 4.01
N ALA A 34 -9.41 5.45 4.87
CA ALA A 34 -10.59 6.31 4.73
C ALA A 34 -10.56 7.14 3.43
N ALA A 35 -9.39 7.61 3.01
CA ALA A 35 -9.23 8.32 1.74
C ALA A 35 -9.52 7.40 0.54
N ILE A 36 -9.08 6.14 0.58
CA ILE A 36 -9.39 5.14 -0.46
C ILE A 36 -10.90 4.86 -0.48
N ASP A 37 -11.52 4.69 0.69
CA ASP A 37 -12.97 4.45 0.80
C ASP A 37 -13.77 5.62 0.23
N MET A 38 -13.33 6.86 0.47
CA MET A 38 -13.94 8.06 -0.11
C MET A 38 -13.79 8.09 -1.64
N ILE A 39 -12.61 7.76 -2.18
CA ILE A 39 -12.36 7.66 -3.63
C ILE A 39 -13.29 6.62 -4.29
N ASP A 40 -13.55 5.49 -3.63
CA ASP A 40 -14.39 4.43 -4.20
C ASP A 40 -15.86 4.84 -4.39
N THR A 41 -16.31 5.87 -3.66
CA THR A 41 -17.65 6.47 -3.82
C THR A 41 -17.78 7.42 -5.01
N MET A 42 -16.67 7.82 -5.63
CA MET A 42 -16.68 8.75 -6.75
C MET A 42 -17.08 8.06 -8.07
N ASP A 43 -17.74 8.80 -8.96
CA ASP A 43 -18.00 8.38 -10.34
C ASP A 43 -16.73 8.53 -11.20
N LEU A 44 -15.79 7.59 -11.02
CA LEU A 44 -14.51 7.52 -11.75
C LEU A 44 -14.56 6.42 -12.82
N GLU A 45 -14.08 6.76 -14.01
CA GLU A 45 -13.94 5.82 -15.13
C GLU A 45 -12.50 5.32 -15.27
N VAL A 46 -11.50 6.12 -14.87
CA VAL A 46 -10.08 5.77 -14.96
C VAL A 46 -9.38 6.11 -13.64
N ILE A 47 -8.62 5.16 -13.11
CA ILE A 47 -7.87 5.31 -11.85
C ILE A 47 -6.42 4.90 -12.10
N ILE A 48 -5.50 5.87 -12.03
CA ILE A 48 -4.09 5.68 -12.33
C ILE A 48 -3.30 5.67 -11.01
N PRO A 49 -2.79 4.51 -10.54
CA PRO A 49 -1.94 4.45 -9.35
C PRO A 49 -0.54 5.05 -9.63
N GLY A 50 0.17 5.51 -8.60
CA GLY A 50 1.56 5.96 -8.73
C GLY A 50 2.51 4.81 -9.01
N HIS A 51 2.20 3.62 -8.48
CA HIS A 51 2.99 2.41 -8.66
C HIS A 51 2.12 1.21 -9.02
N ALA A 52 2.51 0.49 -10.07
CA ALA A 52 1.82 -0.73 -10.47
C ALA A 52 2.77 -1.76 -11.10
N LYS A 53 2.47 -3.05 -10.91
CA LYS A 53 3.09 -4.12 -11.71
C LYS A 53 2.77 -3.88 -13.19
N PRO A 54 3.74 -4.07 -14.11
CA PRO A 54 3.47 -3.95 -15.54
C PRO A 54 2.27 -4.80 -15.99
N GLY A 55 1.36 -4.20 -16.76
CA GLY A 55 0.16 -4.86 -17.27
C GLY A 55 -1.09 -4.76 -16.39
N MET A 56 -0.99 -4.15 -15.19
CA MET A 56 -2.17 -3.87 -14.38
C MET A 56 -3.07 -2.80 -15.03
N GLN A 57 -4.37 -2.94 -14.78
CA GLN A 57 -5.40 -2.06 -15.33
C GLN A 57 -5.49 -0.73 -14.56
N PHE A 58 -5.98 0.31 -15.23
CA PHE A 58 -6.28 1.62 -14.63
C PHE A 58 -7.74 1.72 -14.18
N ASP A 59 -8.12 0.79 -13.30
CA ASP A 59 -9.47 0.64 -12.76
C ASP A 59 -9.44 0.55 -11.21
N LYS A 60 -10.58 0.13 -10.63
CA LYS A 60 -10.74 0.00 -9.17
C LYS A 60 -9.82 -1.04 -8.51
N SER A 61 -9.09 -1.87 -9.27
CA SER A 61 -8.18 -2.88 -8.70
C SER A 61 -7.09 -2.26 -7.81
N SER A 62 -6.63 -1.05 -8.12
CA SER A 62 -5.68 -0.32 -7.27
C SER A 62 -6.26 0.10 -5.90
N LEU A 63 -7.54 0.48 -5.86
CA LEU A 63 -8.25 0.77 -4.60
C LEU A 63 -8.31 -0.49 -3.73
N VAL A 64 -8.77 -1.59 -4.32
CA VAL A 64 -8.92 -2.88 -3.65
C VAL A 64 -7.57 -3.37 -3.12
N PHE A 65 -6.53 -3.32 -3.96
CA PHE A 65 -5.19 -3.73 -3.58
C PHE A 65 -4.65 -2.89 -2.41
N THR A 66 -4.63 -1.57 -2.55
CA THR A 66 -4.00 -0.69 -1.56
C THR A 66 -4.72 -0.77 -0.22
N ARG A 67 -6.06 -0.75 -0.22
CA ARG A 67 -6.85 -0.91 0.99
C ARG A 67 -6.58 -2.25 1.69
N SER A 68 -6.57 -3.34 0.93
CA SER A 68 -6.29 -4.68 1.47
C SER A 68 -4.87 -4.76 2.03
N TYR A 69 -3.91 -4.10 1.39
CA TYR A 69 -2.53 -4.02 1.85
C TYR A 69 -2.40 -3.30 3.19
N LEU A 70 -3.04 -2.14 3.35
CA LEU A 70 -3.00 -1.37 4.60
C LEU A 70 -3.61 -2.15 5.77
N VAL A 71 -4.75 -2.83 5.52
CA VAL A 71 -5.36 -3.71 6.52
C VAL A 71 -4.42 -4.87 6.88
N ALA A 72 -3.79 -5.50 5.87
CA ALA A 72 -2.84 -6.57 6.10
C ALA A 72 -1.61 -6.10 6.90
N THR A 73 -1.11 -4.90 6.63
CA THR A 73 -0.03 -4.30 7.40
C THR A 73 -0.39 -4.20 8.88
N GLU A 74 -1.56 -3.66 9.24
CA GLU A 74 -1.99 -3.58 10.65
C GLU A 74 -2.12 -4.96 11.30
N GLU A 75 -2.73 -5.92 10.59
CA GLU A 75 -2.89 -7.28 11.11
C GLU A 75 -1.54 -7.96 11.37
N GLU A 76 -0.58 -7.85 10.46
CA GLU A 76 0.73 -8.49 10.63
C GLU A 76 1.65 -7.70 11.56
N LEU A 77 1.48 -6.38 11.70
CA LEU A 77 2.12 -5.61 12.76
C LEU A 77 1.70 -6.12 14.15
N ALA A 78 0.45 -6.54 14.33
CA ALA A 78 -0.03 -7.09 15.59
C ALA A 78 0.40 -8.54 15.83
N ARG A 79 0.59 -9.34 14.77
CA ARG A 79 0.89 -10.78 14.86
C ARG A 79 2.38 -11.13 14.89
N GLN A 80 3.21 -10.33 14.22
CA GLN A 80 4.60 -10.69 13.96
C GLN A 80 5.55 -9.88 14.85
N ASP A 81 6.48 -10.55 15.53
CA ASP A 81 7.46 -9.88 16.41
C ASP A 81 8.86 -9.74 15.80
N THR A 82 9.05 -10.23 14.58
CA THR A 82 10.37 -10.26 13.93
C THR A 82 10.33 -9.62 12.55
N ILE A 83 11.48 -9.08 12.11
CA ILE A 83 11.68 -8.56 10.75
C ILE A 83 11.27 -9.63 9.72
N GLY A 84 11.78 -10.86 9.88
CA GLY A 84 11.46 -11.97 9.00
C GLY A 84 9.97 -12.32 9.00
N GLY A 85 9.34 -12.38 10.17
CA GLY A 85 7.92 -12.68 10.30
C GLY A 85 7.03 -11.69 9.54
N PHE A 86 7.26 -10.39 9.73
CA PHE A 86 6.51 -9.37 9.00
C PHE A 86 6.78 -9.42 7.50
N TYR A 87 8.06 -9.52 7.10
CA TYR A 87 8.45 -9.58 5.70
C TYR A 87 7.78 -10.75 4.97
N TYR A 88 7.89 -11.97 5.50
CA TYR A 88 7.34 -13.16 4.87
C TYR A 88 5.80 -13.15 4.88
N ALA A 89 5.17 -12.67 5.96
CA ALA A 89 3.71 -12.62 6.03
C ALA A 89 3.12 -11.71 4.92
N LEU A 90 3.69 -10.53 4.68
CA LEU A 90 3.25 -9.66 3.59
C LEU A 90 3.60 -10.23 2.21
N ALA A 91 4.74 -10.93 2.08
CA ALA A 91 5.10 -11.63 0.84
C ALA A 91 4.09 -12.72 0.47
N GLU A 92 3.64 -13.51 1.45
CA GLU A 92 2.67 -14.59 1.25
C GLU A 92 1.26 -14.07 0.94
N ARG A 93 0.86 -12.95 1.55
CA ARG A 93 -0.45 -12.33 1.31
C ARG A 93 -0.53 -11.62 -0.03
N PHE A 94 0.60 -11.13 -0.55
CA PHE A 94 0.69 -10.40 -1.82
C PHE A 94 1.79 -10.98 -2.73
N PRO A 95 1.70 -12.26 -3.14
CA PRO A 95 2.79 -12.98 -3.81
C PRO A 95 3.12 -12.44 -5.20
N ASP A 96 2.17 -11.73 -5.82
CA ASP A 96 2.32 -11.12 -7.13
C ASP A 96 2.87 -9.70 -7.11
N ALA A 97 2.97 -9.08 -5.94
CA ALA A 97 3.32 -7.69 -5.80
C ALA A 97 4.81 -7.45 -6.06
N THR A 98 5.09 -6.40 -6.83
CA THR A 98 6.44 -5.92 -7.10
C THR A 98 6.97 -5.11 -5.92
N LEU A 99 8.27 -4.78 -5.94
CA LEU A 99 8.95 -4.04 -4.86
C LEU A 99 9.08 -4.81 -3.53
N LEU A 100 8.92 -6.14 -3.54
CA LEU A 100 9.07 -6.96 -2.34
C LEU A 100 10.44 -6.75 -1.66
N HIS A 101 11.55 -6.81 -2.40
CA HIS A 101 12.90 -6.61 -1.85
C HIS A 101 13.30 -5.15 -1.63
N LEU A 102 12.40 -4.20 -1.91
CA LEU A 102 12.63 -2.77 -1.74
C LEU A 102 11.72 -2.24 -0.65
N SER A 103 10.44 -2.13 -0.94
CA SER A 103 9.46 -1.51 -0.03
C SER A 103 9.09 -2.41 1.13
N ASN A 104 8.83 -3.71 0.90
CA ASN A 104 8.49 -4.60 2.01
C ASN A 104 9.70 -4.88 2.93
N GLU A 105 10.91 -4.96 2.36
CA GLU A 105 12.16 -5.05 3.13
C GLU A 105 12.32 -3.84 4.06
N MET A 106 12.15 -2.63 3.52
CA MET A 106 12.21 -1.39 4.32
C MET A 106 11.15 -1.41 5.43
N ASN A 107 9.90 -1.70 5.08
CA ASN A 107 8.80 -1.77 6.04
C ASN A 107 9.13 -2.69 7.21
N ALA A 108 9.59 -3.92 6.92
CA ALA A 108 9.93 -4.90 7.94
C ALA A 108 11.04 -4.42 8.87
N ASN A 109 12.09 -3.80 8.31
CA ASN A 109 13.23 -3.31 9.08
C ASN A 109 12.89 -2.11 9.95
N VAL A 110 12.04 -1.20 9.47
CA VAL A 110 11.63 -0.02 10.23
C VAL A 110 10.63 -0.41 11.33
N PHE A 111 9.67 -1.30 11.03
CA PHE A 111 8.64 -1.66 12.01
C PHE A 111 9.08 -2.65 13.08
N LYS A 112 9.96 -3.60 12.73
CA LYS A 112 10.31 -4.74 13.59
C LYS A 112 11.81 -4.86 13.86
N GLY A 113 12.61 -4.00 13.24
CA GLY A 113 14.03 -3.87 13.52
C GLY A 113 14.34 -2.50 14.12
N ASP A 114 15.64 -2.16 14.10
CA ASP A 114 16.15 -0.90 14.61
C ASP A 114 16.54 0.06 13.48
N ARG A 115 15.98 -0.10 12.27
CA ARG A 115 16.33 0.77 11.14
C ARG A 115 15.75 2.16 11.37
N ASP A 116 16.65 3.13 11.50
CA ASP A 116 16.29 4.53 11.54
C ASP A 116 16.00 5.05 10.11
N TRP A 117 14.81 5.64 9.93
CA TRP A 117 14.31 6.14 8.65
C TRP A 117 13.64 7.51 8.84
N HIS A 118 14.46 8.55 8.80
CA HIS A 118 14.01 9.95 8.87
C HIS A 118 13.53 10.45 7.51
N TRP A 119 12.35 10.00 7.08
CA TRP A 119 11.77 10.46 5.82
C TRP A 119 11.09 11.83 5.90
N ARG A 120 10.88 12.36 7.12
CA ARG A 120 10.33 13.69 7.39
C ARG A 120 11.42 14.72 7.65
#